data_AF-A0A7X9KZD6-F1
#
_entry.id   AF-A0A7X9KZD6-F1
#
_cell.length_a   1.000
_cell.length_b   1.000
_cell.length_c   1.000
_cell.angle_alpha   90.00
_cell.angle_beta   90.00
_cell.angle_gamma   90.00
#
_symmetry.space_group_name_H-M   'P 1'
#
loop_
_entity.id
_entity.type
_entity.pdbx_description
1 polymer ?
#
loop_
_entity_poly.entity_id
_entity_poly.type
_entity_poly.pdbx_seq_one_letter_code
_entity_poly.pdbx_strand_id
1 'polypeptide(L)'
;MKKIVIIAMLILSLIILSSCETVNYVNDGNIVDNKLPEAENTVFAEVASEYMEKLVTANLYFAYKDQNLLAAETREIKVKSDEIPELSIIKELIAGPKQSNGNLVNLFSQEIKALNAVPLNDNKILAITFSEEFLNINNGNKEERQLVLDSIAATITDNYPYLGIQIFIKPEDENAYRLNSSFLFDEKGETLPPISRNDSNILTPRKSADKLIKAWINLDY
;
A
#
# COMPACT_ATOMS: atom_id res chain seq x y z
N MET A 1 -13.33 -33.51 -47.47
CA MET A 1 -12.34 -34.37 -46.79
C MET A 1 -10.99 -33.67 -46.55
N LYS A 2 -10.29 -33.13 -47.57
CA LYS A 2 -9.00 -32.43 -47.38
C LYS A 2 -9.02 -31.28 -46.34
N LYS A 3 -10.09 -30.47 -46.30
CA LYS A 3 -10.23 -29.35 -45.34
C LYS A 3 -10.43 -29.80 -43.89
N ILE A 4 -11.08 -30.95 -43.66
CA ILE A 4 -11.29 -31.52 -42.32
C ILE A 4 -9.98 -32.14 -41.78
N VAL A 5 -9.18 -32.75 -42.67
CA VAL A 5 -7.85 -33.27 -42.32
C VAL A 5 -6.90 -32.14 -41.92
N ILE A 6 -6.94 -31.00 -42.60
CA ILE A 6 -6.09 -29.84 -42.28
C ILE A 6 -6.48 -29.21 -40.92
N ILE A 7 -7.78 -29.10 -40.62
CA ILE A 7 -8.26 -28.57 -39.34
C ILE A 7 -7.90 -29.52 -38.19
N ALA A 8 -8.01 -30.84 -38.39
CA ALA A 8 -7.60 -31.82 -37.40
C ALA A 8 -6.09 -31.79 -37.10
N MET A 9 -5.26 -31.55 -38.11
CA MET A 9 -3.80 -31.39 -37.92
C MET A 9 -3.44 -30.12 -37.13
N LEU A 10 -4.17 -29.02 -37.34
CA LEU A 10 -3.93 -27.75 -36.64
C LEU A 10 -4.30 -27.82 -35.15
N ILE A 11 -5.41 -28.50 -34.82
CA ILE A 11 -5.85 -28.71 -33.44
C ILE A 11 -4.93 -29.69 -32.70
N LEU A 12 -4.39 -30.71 -33.39
CA LEU A 12 -3.44 -31.65 -32.80
C LEU A 12 -2.09 -30.98 -32.45
N SER A 13 -1.67 -29.96 -33.20
CA SER A 13 -0.43 -29.22 -32.89
C SER A 13 -0.55 -28.32 -31.65
N LEU A 14 -1.76 -27.87 -31.31
CA LEU A 14 -2.00 -26.94 -30.20
C LEU A 14 -1.93 -27.62 -28.82
N ILE A 15 -2.03 -28.95 -28.76
CA ILE A 15 -2.06 -29.75 -27.51
C ILE A 15 -0.64 -30.07 -27.00
N ILE A 16 0.40 -29.88 -27.83
CA ILE A 16 1.79 -30.29 -27.51
C ILE A 16 2.54 -29.23 -26.67
N LEU A 17 1.96 -28.05 -26.43
CA LEU A 17 2.62 -26.97 -25.66
C LEU A 17 2.26 -26.94 -24.16
N SER A 18 1.57 -27.95 -23.64
CA SER A 18 1.39 -28.11 -22.19
C SER A 18 2.48 -29.02 -21.62
N SER A 19 3.66 -28.46 -21.35
CA SER A 19 4.68 -29.13 -20.53
C SER A 19 4.21 -29.17 -19.08
N CYS A 20 3.93 -30.37 -18.59
CA CYS A 20 3.84 -30.67 -17.17
C CYS A 20 5.27 -30.99 -16.69
N GLU A 21 5.88 -30.10 -15.91
CA GLU A 21 7.13 -30.45 -15.22
C GLU A 21 6.82 -31.41 -14.07
N THR A 22 7.39 -32.61 -14.15
CA THR A 22 7.55 -33.51 -13.02
C THR A 22 9.05 -33.56 -12.70
N VAL A 23 9.41 -33.17 -11.48
CA VAL A 23 10.79 -33.22 -10.98
C VAL A 23 11.14 -34.68 -10.69
N ASN A 24 12.19 -35.18 -11.37
CA ASN A 24 12.79 -36.47 -11.09
C ASN A 24 13.69 -36.37 -9.85
N TYR A 25 13.36 -37.12 -8.79
CA TYR A 25 14.29 -37.42 -7.71
C TYR A 25 15.32 -38.43 -8.21
N VAL A 26 16.59 -38.02 -8.25
CA VAL A 26 17.72 -38.95 -8.43
C VAL A 26 17.89 -39.71 -7.12
N ASN A 27 17.59 -41.00 -7.15
CA ASN A 27 17.94 -41.96 -6.11
C ASN A 27 19.29 -42.56 -6.49
N ASP A 28 20.38 -42.07 -5.90
CA ASP A 28 21.66 -42.77 -5.95
C ASP A 28 21.77 -43.63 -4.69
N GLY A 29 21.39 -44.89 -4.85
CA GLY A 29 21.53 -45.91 -3.82
C GLY A 29 22.96 -46.44 -3.83
N ASN A 30 23.66 -46.26 -2.71
CA ASN A 30 24.71 -47.18 -2.31
C ASN A 30 24.62 -47.45 -0.80
N ILE A 31 24.39 -48.72 -0.48
CA ILE A 31 24.29 -49.30 0.86
C ILE A 31 25.69 -49.74 1.29
N VAL A 32 26.18 -49.29 2.45
CA VAL A 32 27.19 -50.02 3.24
C VAL A 32 26.94 -49.83 4.75
N ASP A 33 26.41 -50.89 5.35
CA ASP A 33 26.71 -51.52 6.65
C ASP A 33 26.79 -50.73 7.98
N ASN A 34 25.85 -51.08 8.86
CA ASN A 34 25.96 -51.32 10.32
C ASN A 34 27.19 -50.76 11.08
N LYS A 35 26.96 -49.67 11.84
CA LYS A 35 27.28 -49.52 13.28
C LYS A 35 26.84 -48.13 13.77
N LEU A 36 26.23 -48.08 14.96
CA LEU A 36 26.03 -46.84 15.69
C LEU A 36 27.32 -46.49 16.46
N PRO A 37 27.82 -45.25 16.36
CA PRO A 37 28.44 -44.58 17.49
C PRO A 37 27.64 -43.33 17.86
N GLU A 38 27.29 -43.22 19.14
CA GLU A 38 26.83 -42.00 19.77
C GLU A 38 27.81 -40.85 19.53
N ALA A 39 27.31 -39.75 18.97
CA ALA A 39 27.52 -38.38 19.44
C ALA A 39 27.06 -37.44 18.31
N GLU A 40 25.96 -36.72 18.52
CA GLU A 40 25.94 -35.26 18.38
C GLU A 40 24.60 -34.72 18.90
N ASN A 41 24.70 -34.27 20.14
CA ASN A 41 23.71 -33.49 20.82
C ASN A 41 23.82 -32.05 20.29
N THR A 42 23.09 -31.68 19.23
CA THR A 42 22.72 -30.27 19.00
C THR A 42 21.45 -30.19 18.14
N VAL A 43 20.35 -29.88 18.84
CA VAL A 43 19.26 -29.01 18.37
C VAL A 43 18.37 -29.56 17.24
N PHE A 44 17.65 -30.65 17.51
CA PHE A 44 16.26 -30.78 17.05
C PHE A 44 15.34 -29.96 17.97
N ALA A 45 15.60 -28.65 18.05
CA ALA A 45 14.80 -27.70 18.81
C ALA A 45 15.11 -26.26 18.39
N GLU A 46 15.32 -26.00 17.11
CA GLU A 46 14.95 -24.68 16.57
C GLU A 46 13.50 -24.82 16.08
N VAL A 47 12.64 -24.78 17.09
CA VAL A 47 11.20 -24.74 16.96
C VAL A 47 10.82 -23.64 15.98
N ALA A 48 10.15 -24.04 14.92
CA ALA A 48 9.42 -23.21 13.99
C ALA A 48 8.48 -22.23 14.72
N SER A 49 8.99 -21.06 15.07
CA SER A 49 8.22 -19.89 15.46
C SER A 49 8.88 -18.61 14.92
N GLU A 50 9.21 -18.59 13.63
CA GLU A 50 9.63 -17.38 12.96
C GLU A 50 8.48 -16.93 12.05
N TYR A 51 7.77 -15.90 12.50
CA TYR A 51 6.82 -15.17 11.69
C TYR A 51 7.57 -14.64 10.46
N MET A 52 7.31 -15.20 9.28
CA MET A 52 7.97 -14.75 8.05
C MET A 52 7.62 -13.28 7.82
N GLU A 53 8.63 -12.40 7.85
CA GLU A 53 8.48 -11.00 7.44
C GLU A 53 8.60 -10.91 5.92
N LYS A 54 7.64 -10.24 5.27
CA LYS A 54 7.71 -9.90 3.85
C LYS A 54 8.13 -8.45 3.70
N LEU A 55 9.08 -8.17 2.80
CA LEU A 55 9.39 -6.82 2.37
C LEU A 55 8.44 -6.39 1.26
N VAL A 56 7.84 -5.22 1.42
CA VAL A 56 6.99 -4.55 0.43
C VAL A 56 7.61 -3.20 0.10
N THR A 57 7.95 -2.97 -1.16
CA THR A 57 8.34 -1.64 -1.64
C THR A 57 7.08 -0.84 -1.93
N ALA A 58 6.95 0.34 -1.32
CA ALA A 58 5.77 1.18 -1.48
C ALA A 58 6.13 2.66 -1.65
N ASN A 59 5.30 3.39 -2.38
CA ASN A 59 5.34 4.85 -2.48
C ASN A 59 4.44 5.50 -1.43
N LEU A 60 5.02 6.28 -0.52
CA LEU A 60 4.31 7.03 0.52
C LEU A 60 4.24 8.52 0.14
N TYR A 61 3.06 9.12 0.11
CA TYR A 61 2.87 10.50 -0.33
C TYR A 61 2.80 11.47 0.84
N PHE A 62 3.82 12.29 1.02
CA PHE A 62 3.92 13.27 2.09
C PHE A 62 3.74 14.69 1.56
N ALA A 63 3.39 15.64 2.44
CA ALA A 63 3.34 17.04 2.05
C ALA A 63 4.72 17.55 1.65
N TYR A 64 4.77 18.35 0.59
CA TYR A 64 5.98 19.04 0.17
C TYR A 64 6.02 20.41 0.84
N LYS A 65 7.11 20.69 1.56
CA LYS A 65 7.29 21.87 2.39
C LYS A 65 6.87 23.16 1.69
N ASP A 66 6.11 23.99 2.41
CA ASP A 66 5.61 25.30 2.00
C ASP A 66 4.79 25.27 0.69
N GLN A 67 4.28 24.09 0.32
CA GLN A 67 3.47 23.89 -0.88
C GLN A 67 2.25 23.03 -0.54
N ASN A 68 1.09 23.40 -1.07
CA ASN A 68 -0.10 22.54 -1.02
C ASN A 68 0.01 21.42 -2.08
N LEU A 69 1.08 20.63 -1.99
CA LEU A 69 1.42 19.54 -2.90
C LEU A 69 1.95 18.33 -2.11
N LEU A 70 1.85 17.16 -2.71
CA LEU A 70 2.33 15.88 -2.23
C LEU A 70 3.53 15.42 -3.05
N ALA A 71 4.52 14.82 -2.42
CA ALA A 71 5.63 14.15 -3.08
C ALA A 71 5.80 12.73 -2.54
N ALA A 72 6.14 11.80 -3.45
CA ALA A 72 6.32 10.40 -3.11
C ALA A 72 7.70 10.16 -2.50
N GLU A 73 7.74 9.34 -1.46
CA GLU A 73 8.92 8.68 -0.93
C GLU A 73 8.76 7.17 -1.14
N THR A 74 9.64 6.55 -1.92
CA THR A 74 9.69 5.09 -2.05
C THR A 74 10.42 4.48 -0.86
N ARG A 75 9.79 3.52 -0.19
CA ARG A 75 10.31 2.88 1.02
C ARG A 75 10.08 1.37 0.99
N GLU A 76 11.03 0.61 1.52
CA GLU A 76 10.82 -0.79 1.89
C GLU A 76 10.20 -0.89 3.28
N ILE A 77 9.06 -1.58 3.37
CA ILE A 77 8.26 -1.77 4.57
C ILE A 77 8.24 -3.26 4.89
N LYS A 78 8.57 -3.57 6.14
CA LYS A 78 8.45 -4.92 6.68
C LYS A 78 7.01 -5.16 7.10
N VAL A 79 6.38 -6.17 6.52
CA VAL A 79 5.02 -6.60 6.83
C VAL A 79 5.09 -8.00 7.41
N LYS A 80 4.56 -8.20 8.62
CA LYS A 80 4.51 -9.52 9.22
C LYS A 80 3.46 -10.38 8.52
N SER A 81 3.63 -11.70 8.55
CA SER A 81 2.69 -12.64 7.91
C SER A 81 1.24 -12.54 8.41
N ASP A 82 1.03 -12.06 9.64
CA ASP A 82 -0.28 -11.86 10.26
C ASP A 82 -0.83 -10.43 10.11
N GLU A 83 -0.11 -9.54 9.44
CA GLU A 83 -0.53 -8.16 9.20
C GLU A 83 -1.21 -7.97 7.83
N ILE A 84 -2.12 -6.99 7.77
CA ILE A 84 -2.75 -6.54 6.52
C ILE A 84 -1.76 -5.57 5.82
N PRO A 85 -1.25 -5.90 4.62
CA PRO A 85 -0.23 -5.08 3.95
C PRO A 85 -0.64 -3.63 3.71
N GLU A 86 -1.89 -3.37 3.33
CA GLU A 86 -2.44 -2.03 3.16
C GLU A 86 -2.39 -1.24 4.47
N LEU A 87 -2.73 -1.89 5.59
CA LEU A 87 -2.71 -1.27 6.91
C LEU A 87 -1.29 -0.93 7.36
N SER A 88 -0.31 -1.80 7.10
CA SER A 88 1.10 -1.55 7.41
C SER A 88 1.66 -0.35 6.62
N ILE A 89 1.26 -0.19 5.34
CA ILE A 89 1.62 1.00 4.55
C ILE A 89 1.00 2.28 5.11
N ILE A 90 -0.27 2.25 5.55
CA ILE A 90 -0.92 3.41 6.16
C ILE A 90 -0.25 3.77 7.50
N LYS A 91 0.15 2.78 8.30
CA LYS A 91 0.90 3.02 9.54
C LYS A 91 2.24 3.72 9.29
N GLU A 92 2.97 3.30 8.26
CA GLU A 92 4.22 3.95 7.84
C GLU A 92 3.99 5.38 7.31
N LEU A 93 2.87 5.62 6.63
CA LEU A 93 2.47 6.95 6.20
C LEU A 93 2.19 7.87 7.40
N ILE A 94 1.47 7.38 8.43
CA ILE A 94 1.21 8.13 9.67
C ILE A 94 2.51 8.44 10.42
N ALA A 95 3.43 7.47 10.48
CA ALA A 95 4.73 7.63 11.15
C ALA A 95 5.57 8.76 10.55
N GLY A 96 5.37 9.07 9.26
CA GLY A 96 5.95 10.22 8.57
C GLY A 96 7.11 9.87 7.64
N PRO A 97 7.67 10.90 6.96
CA PRO A 97 8.77 10.73 6.03
C PRO A 97 10.07 10.36 6.74
N LYS A 98 10.97 9.66 6.04
CA LYS A 98 12.33 9.44 6.55
C LYS A 98 13.11 10.74 6.39
N GLN A 99 13.95 11.05 7.38
CA GLN A 99 14.69 12.32 7.49
C GLN A 99 15.67 12.61 6.31
N SER A 100 15.76 11.74 5.32
CA SER A 100 16.60 11.94 4.14
C SER A 100 16.16 13.09 3.23
N ASN A 101 14.87 13.45 3.25
CA ASN A 101 14.31 14.49 2.38
C ASN A 101 13.78 15.67 3.21
N GLY A 102 14.62 16.68 3.49
CA GLY A 102 14.26 17.86 4.30
C GLY A 102 13.11 18.74 3.79
N ASN A 103 12.51 18.38 2.65
CA ASN A 103 11.34 19.03 2.06
C ASN A 103 10.04 18.23 2.24
N LEU A 104 10.07 17.03 2.85
CA LEU A 104 8.86 16.26 3.14
C LEU A 104 8.40 16.53 4.56
N VAL A 105 7.10 16.77 4.72
CA VAL A 105 6.47 17.13 5.99
C VAL A 105 5.40 16.08 6.32
N ASN A 106 5.36 15.67 7.59
CA ASN A 106 4.31 14.78 8.06
C ASN A 106 2.99 15.55 8.20
N LEU A 107 1.91 14.94 7.71
CA LEU A 107 0.54 15.49 7.79
C LEU A 107 -0.24 14.93 8.99
N PHE A 108 0.28 13.91 9.65
CA PHE A 108 -0.39 13.18 10.72
C PHE A 108 0.25 13.49 12.08
N SER A 109 -0.59 13.59 13.12
CA SER A 109 -0.10 13.56 14.50
C SER A 109 0.23 12.12 14.92
N GLN A 110 1.11 11.97 15.91
CA GLN A 110 1.51 10.65 16.44
C GLN A 110 0.39 9.95 17.23
N GLU A 111 -0.70 10.65 17.54
CA GLU A 111 -1.83 10.13 18.30
C GLU A 111 -2.79 9.31 17.41
N ILE A 112 -2.81 9.58 16.11
CA ILE A 112 -3.70 8.93 15.15
C ILE A 112 -3.26 7.48 14.95
N LYS A 113 -4.24 6.57 15.00
CA LYS A 113 -4.01 5.14 14.75
C LYS A 113 -4.84 4.66 13.56
N ALA A 114 -4.21 3.93 12.65
CA ALA A 114 -4.92 3.12 11.67
C ALA A 114 -5.25 1.76 12.31
N LEU A 115 -6.55 1.51 12.49
CA LEU A 115 -7.06 0.37 13.26
C LEU A 115 -7.36 -0.83 12.38
N ASN A 116 -7.90 -0.61 11.17
CA ASN A 116 -8.26 -1.68 10.25
C ASN A 116 -8.29 -1.19 8.80
N ALA A 117 -8.17 -2.12 7.86
CA ALA A 117 -8.33 -1.89 6.43
C ALA A 117 -9.05 -3.08 5.78
N VAL A 118 -10.14 -2.83 5.05
CA VAL A 118 -10.99 -3.87 4.45
C VAL A 118 -11.41 -3.48 3.04
N PRO A 119 -11.23 -4.33 2.02
CA PRO A 119 -11.74 -4.08 0.67
C PRO A 119 -13.28 -4.07 0.64
N LEU A 120 -13.85 -3.14 -0.12
CA LEU A 120 -15.28 -3.00 -0.41
C LEU A 120 -15.52 -2.95 -1.93
N ASN A 121 -16.79 -3.10 -2.33
CA ASN A 121 -17.26 -2.93 -3.71
C ASN A 121 -16.44 -3.76 -4.72
N ASP A 122 -16.39 -5.07 -4.52
CA ASP A 122 -15.61 -6.00 -5.36
C ASP A 122 -14.12 -5.63 -5.45
N ASN A 123 -13.51 -5.31 -4.30
CA ASN A 123 -12.11 -4.89 -4.17
C ASN A 123 -11.74 -3.60 -4.92
N LYS A 124 -12.71 -2.72 -5.22
CA LYS A 124 -12.45 -1.44 -5.89
C LYS A 124 -12.12 -0.32 -4.91
N ILE A 125 -12.65 -0.36 -3.69
CA ILE A 125 -12.47 0.68 -2.68
C ILE A 125 -11.89 0.07 -1.43
N LEU A 126 -10.84 0.66 -0.85
CA LEU A 126 -10.35 0.24 0.45
C LEU A 126 -11.02 1.05 1.56
N ALA A 127 -11.80 0.39 2.43
CA ALA A 127 -12.27 1.02 3.67
C ALA A 127 -11.17 1.01 4.71
N ILE A 128 -10.87 2.18 5.28
CA ILE A 128 -9.83 2.35 6.29
C ILE A 128 -10.48 2.92 7.54
N THR A 129 -10.27 2.26 8.67
CA THR A 129 -10.79 2.71 9.97
C THR A 129 -9.67 3.32 10.78
N PHE A 130 -9.84 4.58 11.18
CA PHE A 130 -8.94 5.30 12.08
C PHE A 130 -9.55 5.49 13.47
N SER A 131 -8.70 5.82 14.43
CA SER A 131 -9.10 6.32 15.74
C SER A 131 -9.69 7.73 15.66
N GLU A 132 -10.37 8.16 16.72
CA GLU A 132 -11.10 9.43 16.77
C GLU A 132 -10.20 10.67 16.63
N GLU A 133 -8.93 10.57 17.05
CA GLU A 133 -7.94 11.65 16.95
C GLU A 133 -7.70 12.11 15.50
N PHE A 134 -8.07 11.29 14.50
CA PHE A 134 -8.05 11.68 13.10
C PHE A 134 -8.89 12.95 12.83
N LEU A 135 -9.96 13.18 13.59
CA LEU A 135 -10.82 14.36 13.44
C LEU A 135 -10.13 15.66 13.86
N ASN A 136 -9.06 15.57 14.66
CA ASN A 136 -8.32 16.72 15.18
C ASN A 136 -7.24 17.23 14.22
N ILE A 137 -7.09 16.62 13.04
CA ILE A 137 -6.12 17.04 12.04
C ILE A 137 -6.35 18.51 11.63
N ASN A 138 -5.30 19.31 11.76
CA ASN A 138 -5.16 20.68 11.26
C ASN A 138 -6.27 21.67 11.68
N ASN A 139 -6.95 21.41 12.82
CA ASN A 139 -7.86 22.34 13.54
C ASN A 139 -8.73 23.28 12.66
N GLY A 140 -9.26 22.79 11.54
CA GLY A 140 -10.18 23.55 10.68
C GLY A 140 -9.61 23.98 9.33
N ASN A 141 -8.30 23.81 9.07
CA ASN A 141 -7.75 24.14 7.75
C ASN A 141 -8.21 23.12 6.71
N LYS A 142 -9.24 23.49 5.94
CA LYS A 142 -9.84 22.68 4.88
C LYS A 142 -8.81 22.20 3.84
N GLU A 143 -7.90 23.07 3.41
CA GLU A 143 -6.93 22.71 2.37
C GLU A 143 -5.96 21.64 2.87
N GLU A 144 -5.47 21.78 4.09
CA GLU A 144 -4.57 20.79 4.69
C GLU A 144 -5.30 19.47 5.00
N ARG A 145 -6.57 19.54 5.45
CA ARG A 145 -7.39 18.34 5.63
C ARG A 145 -7.65 17.62 4.31
N GLN A 146 -7.92 18.35 3.23
CA GLN A 146 -8.03 17.75 1.90
C GLN A 146 -6.70 17.12 1.47
N LEU A 147 -5.57 17.78 1.74
CA LEU A 147 -4.24 17.25 1.42
C LEU A 147 -3.95 15.94 2.15
N VAL A 148 -4.44 15.79 3.40
CA VAL A 148 -4.37 14.53 4.15
C VAL A 148 -5.17 13.42 3.46
N LEU A 149 -6.41 13.70 3.06
CA LEU A 149 -7.24 12.73 2.33
C LEU A 149 -6.59 12.29 1.02
N ASP A 150 -6.05 13.26 0.29
CA ASP A 150 -5.36 13.03 -0.99
C ASP A 150 -4.05 12.23 -0.78
N SER A 151 -3.33 12.47 0.31
CA SER A 151 -2.13 11.72 0.70
C SER A 151 -2.42 10.23 0.91
N ILE A 152 -3.47 9.91 1.66
CA ILE A 152 -3.88 8.52 1.91
C ILE A 152 -4.35 7.88 0.60
N ALA A 153 -5.19 8.58 -0.17
CA ALA A 153 -5.73 8.07 -1.42
C ALA A 153 -4.61 7.80 -2.45
N ALA A 154 -3.69 8.74 -2.63
CA ALA A 154 -2.54 8.58 -3.52
C ALA A 154 -1.66 7.41 -3.05
N THR A 155 -1.34 7.33 -1.77
CA THR A 155 -0.53 6.23 -1.22
C THR A 155 -1.18 4.87 -1.48
N ILE A 156 -2.48 4.70 -1.25
CA ILE A 156 -3.12 3.39 -1.45
C ILE A 156 -3.24 3.03 -2.93
N THR A 157 -3.70 3.97 -3.76
CA THR A 157 -3.96 3.72 -5.18
C THR A 157 -2.70 3.64 -6.04
N ASP A 158 -1.55 4.13 -5.55
CA ASP A 158 -0.25 3.94 -6.24
C ASP A 158 0.36 2.57 -5.97
N ASN A 159 0.04 1.95 -4.84
CA ASN A 159 0.61 0.67 -4.40
C ASN A 159 -0.31 -0.53 -4.66
N TYR A 160 -1.62 -0.30 -4.82
CA TYR A 160 -2.63 -1.35 -4.96
C TYR A 160 -3.70 -0.97 -5.99
N PRO A 161 -4.39 -1.95 -6.61
CA PRO A 161 -5.37 -1.74 -7.67
C PRO A 161 -6.74 -1.22 -7.16
N TYR A 162 -6.75 -0.38 -6.13
CA TYR A 162 -7.96 0.30 -5.67
C TYR A 162 -8.18 1.56 -6.51
N LEU A 163 -9.45 1.91 -6.75
CA LEU A 163 -9.86 3.16 -7.39
C LEU A 163 -9.92 4.34 -6.41
N GLY A 164 -9.98 4.03 -5.11
CA GLY A 164 -10.06 5.02 -4.05
C GLY A 164 -10.20 4.39 -2.67
N ILE A 165 -10.41 5.24 -1.68
CA ILE A 165 -10.52 4.87 -0.27
C ILE A 165 -11.84 5.33 0.33
N GLN A 166 -12.29 4.67 1.38
CA GLN A 166 -13.39 5.11 2.21
C GLN A 166 -12.94 5.20 3.66
N ILE A 167 -13.08 6.37 4.28
CA ILE A 167 -12.63 6.57 5.66
C ILE A 167 -13.77 6.32 6.65
N PHE A 168 -13.43 5.61 7.72
CA PHE A 168 -14.26 5.38 8.90
C PHE A 168 -13.52 5.84 10.16
N ILE A 169 -14.28 6.35 11.13
CA ILE A 169 -13.79 6.77 12.45
C ILE A 169 -14.40 5.82 13.48
N LYS A 170 -13.56 5.29 14.38
CA LYS A 170 -13.96 4.44 15.49
C LYS A 170 -13.72 5.18 16.81
N PRO A 171 -14.77 5.71 17.45
CA PRO A 171 -14.71 6.12 18.84
C PRO A 171 -14.45 4.91 19.75
N GLU A 172 -13.96 5.15 20.96
CA GLU A 172 -13.59 4.10 21.92
C GLU A 172 -14.79 3.20 22.27
N ASP A 173 -15.93 3.79 22.59
CA ASP A 173 -17.12 3.10 23.09
C ASP A 173 -18.24 2.90 22.05
N GLU A 174 -18.04 3.33 20.80
CA GLU A 174 -19.09 3.32 19.77
C GLU A 174 -18.68 2.55 18.52
N ASN A 175 -19.64 2.19 17.67
CA ASN A 175 -19.35 1.55 16.40
C ASN A 175 -18.66 2.52 15.43
N ALA A 176 -17.82 1.97 14.55
CA ALA A 176 -17.17 2.78 13.53
C ALA A 176 -18.21 3.38 12.57
N TYR A 177 -18.09 4.66 12.27
CA TYR A 177 -18.96 5.38 11.34
C TYR A 177 -18.17 6.00 10.21
N ARG A 178 -18.82 6.19 9.06
CA ARG A 178 -18.20 6.76 7.86
C ARG A 178 -17.90 8.24 8.08
N LEU A 179 -16.71 8.69 7.70
CA LEU A 179 -16.30 10.08 7.83
C LEU A 179 -17.30 11.00 7.12
N ASN A 180 -17.66 12.09 7.80
CA ASN A 180 -18.65 13.06 7.33
C ASN A 180 -17.98 14.23 6.59
N SER A 181 -18.69 14.87 5.67
CA SER A 181 -18.20 16.06 4.97
C SER A 181 -17.97 17.23 5.91
N SER A 182 -18.54 17.20 7.12
CA SER A 182 -18.26 18.14 8.20
C SER A 182 -16.76 18.21 8.58
N PHE A 183 -15.99 17.17 8.23
CA PHE A 183 -14.54 17.18 8.36
C PHE A 183 -13.88 18.24 7.46
N LEU A 184 -14.39 18.43 6.24
CA LEU A 184 -13.86 19.38 5.26
C LEU A 184 -14.59 20.72 5.28
N PHE A 185 -15.85 20.73 5.69
CA PHE A 185 -16.73 21.89 5.69
C PHE A 185 -17.31 22.05 7.09
N ASP A 186 -17.32 23.24 7.70
CA ASP A 186 -17.83 23.41 9.08
C ASP A 186 -19.38 23.34 9.19
N GLU A 187 -20.03 22.67 8.24
CA GLU A 187 -21.48 22.51 8.13
C GLU A 187 -21.89 21.07 8.48
N LYS A 188 -23.14 20.88 8.92
CA LYS A 188 -23.71 19.53 9.07
C LYS A 188 -23.69 18.83 7.72
N GLY A 189 -22.76 17.91 7.56
CA GLY A 189 -22.49 17.26 6.30
C GLY A 189 -23.19 15.92 6.15
N GLU A 190 -23.16 15.40 4.93
CA GLU A 190 -23.47 14.00 4.62
C GLU A 190 -22.20 13.14 4.77
N THR A 191 -22.32 11.82 4.68
CA THR A 191 -21.13 10.96 4.65
C THR A 191 -20.30 11.22 3.39
N LEU A 192 -18.98 11.35 3.51
CA LEU A 192 -18.10 11.58 2.37
C LEU A 192 -18.13 10.40 1.39
N PRO A 193 -18.26 10.64 0.07
CA PRO A 193 -18.11 9.60 -0.94
C PRO A 193 -16.71 8.98 -0.89
N PRO A 194 -16.47 7.83 -1.57
CA PRO A 194 -15.13 7.30 -1.69
C PRO A 194 -14.20 8.33 -2.34
N ILE A 195 -13.01 8.48 -1.77
CA ILE A 195 -12.01 9.47 -2.19
C ILE A 195 -11.05 8.79 -3.17
N SER A 196 -11.02 9.28 -4.40
CA SER A 196 -10.08 8.84 -5.42
C SER A 196 -8.79 9.65 -5.37
N ARG A 197 -7.72 9.12 -5.97
CA ARG A 197 -6.48 9.86 -6.16
C ARG A 197 -6.72 11.18 -6.89
N ASN A 198 -6.12 12.25 -6.38
CA ASN A 198 -6.13 13.57 -7.01
C ASN A 198 -4.72 13.96 -7.50
N ASP A 199 -4.47 13.74 -8.79
CA ASP A 199 -3.18 14.08 -9.39
C ASP A 199 -2.94 15.60 -9.45
N SER A 200 -3.93 16.46 -9.21
CA SER A 200 -3.74 17.93 -9.15
C SER A 200 -2.89 18.36 -7.95
N ASN A 201 -2.79 17.51 -6.92
CA ASN A 201 -2.03 17.82 -5.72
C ASN A 201 -0.69 17.07 -5.66
N ILE A 202 -0.38 16.21 -6.62
CA ILE A 202 0.91 15.50 -6.67
C ILE A 202 1.97 16.32 -7.41
N LEU A 203 3.17 16.43 -6.86
CA LEU A 203 4.32 17.04 -7.50
C LEU A 203 4.81 16.12 -8.63
N THR A 204 4.63 16.57 -9.87
CA THR A 204 5.09 15.87 -11.07
C THR A 204 6.20 16.67 -11.75
N PRO A 205 7.05 16.04 -12.59
CA PRO A 205 8.09 16.77 -13.33
C PRO A 205 7.55 17.99 -14.08
N ARG A 206 6.36 17.86 -14.69
CA ARG A 206 5.67 18.96 -15.36
C ARG A 206 5.34 20.10 -14.41
N LYS A 207 4.74 19.82 -13.25
CA LYS A 207 4.42 20.87 -12.26
C LYS A 207 5.66 21.52 -11.68
N SER A 208 6.73 20.75 -11.47
CA SER A 208 8.01 21.29 -11.05
C SER A 208 8.55 22.28 -12.08
N ALA A 209 8.51 21.92 -13.37
CA ALA A 209 8.89 22.83 -14.46
C ALA A 209 8.00 24.08 -14.51
N ASP A 210 6.67 23.92 -14.42
CA ASP A 210 5.72 25.03 -14.40
C ASP A 210 5.99 25.99 -13.23
N LYS A 211 6.33 25.45 -12.04
CA LYS A 211 6.70 26.27 -10.87
C LYS A 211 8.02 27.01 -11.08
N LEU A 212 9.03 26.36 -11.65
CA LEU A 212 10.32 26.99 -11.98
C LEU A 212 10.14 28.14 -12.97
N ILE A 213 9.36 27.93 -14.03
CA ILE A 213 9.07 28.97 -15.03
C ILE A 213 8.36 30.15 -14.38
N LYS A 214 7.33 29.91 -13.54
CA LYS A 214 6.63 30.97 -12.82
C LYS A 214 7.54 31.74 -11.86
N ALA A 215 8.39 31.04 -11.11
CA ALA A 215 9.35 31.66 -10.22
C ALA A 215 10.34 32.53 -11.00
N TRP A 216 10.81 32.06 -12.16
CA TRP A 216 11.73 32.81 -13.01
C TRP A 216 11.08 34.08 -13.59
N ILE A 217 9.85 34.00 -14.10
CA ILE A 217 9.09 35.16 -14.58
C ILE A 217 8.88 36.21 -13.47
N ASN A 218 8.65 35.75 -12.23
CA ASN A 218 8.40 36.64 -11.09
C ASN A 218 9.69 37.28 -10.52
N LEU A 219 10.87 36.82 -10.93
CA LEU A 219 12.17 37.40 -10.52
C LEU A 219 12.62 38.55 -11.43
N ASP A 220 11.97 38.76 -12.58
CA ASP A 220 12.32 39.78 -13.57
C ASP A 220 11.70 41.19 -13.30
N TYR A 221 11.52 41.57 -12.03
CA TYR A 221 11.10 42.93 -11.63
C TYR A 221 11.90 43.49 -10.44
#